data_AF-A0A6L9QW50-F1
#
_entry.id   AF-A0A6L9QW50-F1
#
_cell.length_a   1.000
_cell.length_b   1.000
_cell.length_c   1.000
_cell.angle_alpha   90.00
_cell.angle_beta   90.00
_cell.angle_gamma   90.00
#
_symmetry.space_group_name_H-M   'P 1'
#
loop_
_entity.id
_entity.type
_entity.pdbx_description
1 polymer ?
#
loop_
_entity_poly.entity_id
_entity_poly.type
_entity_poly.pdbx_seq_one_letter_code
_entity_poly.pdbx_strand_id
1 'polypeptide(L)'
;AGYLVGLAGLGSAHAPLDLLVDGAPYLLRLDPELARAALTEPRRSALVASLVELAHRLETHVQAPGMTGREQILHLREAGVRLVQGPALAPRDWVPGMPVSIPVAAERPEPARPDPGLEPRVSEFTIPAVTLPQTATADEVLTVLNAEAGVTSVVLVDDRQRPLCTVDRTR
;
A
#
# COMPACT_ATOMS: atom_id res chain seq x y z
N ALA A 1 -16.25 8.16 -22.31
CA ALA A 1 -16.26 8.06 -20.83
C ALA A 1 -15.12 7.15 -20.40
N GLY A 2 -14.37 7.49 -19.34
CA GLY A 2 -13.15 6.78 -18.90
C GLY A 2 -13.20 6.34 -17.44
N TYR A 3 -14.37 5.85 -16.99
CA TYR A 3 -14.55 5.37 -15.63
C TYR A 3 -13.97 3.96 -15.47
N LEU A 4 -13.32 3.71 -14.32
CA LEU A 4 -12.89 2.37 -13.95
C LEU A 4 -14.10 1.54 -13.51
N VAL A 5 -14.20 0.32 -14.05
CA VAL A 5 -15.31 -0.60 -13.76
C VAL A 5 -14.84 -1.71 -12.84
N GLY A 6 -15.66 -2.06 -11.85
CA GLY A 6 -15.38 -3.17 -10.95
C GLY A 6 -16.49 -4.22 -10.97
N LEU A 7 -16.11 -5.49 -10.87
CA LEU A 7 -17.02 -6.62 -10.68
C LEU A 7 -17.02 -7.04 -9.21
N ALA A 8 -18.19 -7.26 -8.62
CA ALA A 8 -18.35 -7.62 -7.20
C ALA A 8 -19.20 -8.88 -7.02
N GLY A 9 -19.11 -9.49 -5.82
CA GLY A 9 -19.98 -10.61 -5.42
C GLY A 9 -19.46 -12.00 -5.81
N LEU A 10 -18.23 -12.10 -6.29
CA LEU A 10 -17.59 -13.41 -6.52
C LEU A 10 -17.44 -14.16 -5.20
N GLY A 11 -18.11 -15.31 -5.12
CA GLY A 11 -18.06 -16.21 -3.96
C GLY A 11 -19.39 -16.46 -3.26
N SER A 12 -20.39 -15.56 -3.40
CA SER A 12 -21.71 -15.70 -2.77
C SER A 12 -22.87 -15.80 -3.75
N ALA A 13 -22.74 -15.27 -4.98
CA ALA A 13 -23.75 -15.35 -6.02
C ALA A 13 -23.13 -15.59 -7.41
N HIS A 14 -23.90 -16.20 -8.31
CA HIS A 14 -23.54 -16.67 -9.65
C HIS A 14 -23.10 -15.56 -10.62
N ALA A 15 -21.96 -14.92 -10.37
CA ALA A 15 -21.28 -14.16 -11.41
C ALA A 15 -20.53 -15.15 -12.32
N PRO A 16 -20.89 -15.26 -13.61
CA PRO A 16 -20.16 -16.10 -14.55
C PRO A 16 -18.72 -15.60 -14.65
N LEU A 17 -17.75 -16.52 -14.63
CA LEU A 17 -16.35 -16.17 -14.80
C LEU A 17 -16.08 -15.56 -16.19
N ASP A 18 -16.92 -15.86 -17.17
CA ASP A 18 -16.86 -15.28 -18.52
C ASP A 18 -16.95 -13.74 -18.48
N LEU A 19 -17.66 -13.16 -17.50
CA LEU A 19 -17.74 -11.70 -17.34
C LEU A 19 -16.39 -11.07 -16.95
N LEU A 20 -15.49 -11.82 -16.32
CA LEU A 20 -14.13 -11.33 -16.05
C LEU A 20 -13.33 -11.22 -17.34
N VAL A 21 -13.57 -12.13 -18.29
CA VAL A 21 -12.85 -12.18 -19.57
C VAL A 21 -13.40 -11.13 -20.52
N ASP A 22 -14.72 -11.12 -20.73
CA ASP A 22 -15.36 -10.23 -21.70
C ASP A 22 -15.44 -8.78 -21.19
N GLY A 23 -15.61 -8.61 -19.89
CA GLY A 23 -15.81 -7.30 -19.27
C GLY A 23 -14.52 -6.53 -18.99
N ALA A 24 -13.36 -7.21 -18.96
CA ALA A 24 -12.06 -6.66 -18.60
C ALA A 24 -12.12 -5.64 -17.43
N PRO A 25 -12.69 -6.02 -16.27
CA PRO A 25 -12.87 -5.08 -15.17
C PRO A 25 -11.52 -4.62 -14.61
N TYR A 26 -11.45 -3.36 -14.21
CA TYR A 26 -10.26 -2.85 -13.52
C TYR A 26 -10.10 -3.46 -12.11
N LEU A 27 -11.22 -3.76 -11.47
CA LEU A 27 -11.28 -4.21 -10.08
C LEU A 27 -12.18 -5.43 -9.93
N LEU A 28 -11.69 -6.41 -9.18
CA LEU A 28 -12.43 -7.57 -8.73
C LEU A 28 -12.62 -7.53 -7.22
N ARG A 29 -13.85 -7.32 -6.78
CA ARG A 29 -14.21 -7.30 -5.36
C ARG A 29 -14.75 -8.65 -4.92
N LEU A 30 -14.03 -9.28 -4.00
CA LEU A 30 -14.45 -10.53 -3.37
C LEU A 30 -15.73 -10.33 -2.57
N ASP A 31 -16.51 -11.40 -2.46
CA ASP A 31 -17.58 -11.45 -1.48
C ASP A 31 -17.03 -11.33 -0.05
N PRO A 32 -17.64 -10.51 0.84
CA PRO A 32 -17.17 -10.34 2.21
C PRO A 32 -17.13 -11.64 3.03
N GLU A 33 -18.10 -12.53 2.85
CA GLU A 33 -18.16 -13.82 3.57
C GLU A 33 -17.09 -14.78 3.05
N LEU A 34 -16.82 -14.78 1.74
CA LEU A 34 -15.70 -15.52 1.18
C LEU A 34 -14.35 -15.03 1.75
N ALA A 35 -14.12 -13.71 1.72
CA ALA A 35 -12.87 -13.12 2.20
C ALA A 35 -12.65 -13.36 3.71
N ARG A 36 -13.71 -13.21 4.52
CA ARG A 36 -13.66 -13.42 5.98
C ARG A 36 -13.33 -14.86 6.34
N ALA A 37 -13.98 -15.81 5.68
CA ALA A 37 -13.84 -17.23 6.01
C ALA A 37 -12.59 -17.88 5.39
N ALA A 38 -11.90 -17.21 4.46
CA ALA A 38 -10.65 -17.71 3.88
C ALA A 38 -9.54 -17.96 4.91
N LEU A 39 -9.54 -17.24 6.04
CA LEU A 39 -8.57 -17.47 7.13
C LEU A 39 -8.78 -18.82 7.82
N THR A 40 -10.02 -19.23 8.04
CA THR A 40 -10.38 -20.39 8.87
C THR A 40 -10.79 -21.62 8.06
N GLU A 41 -11.19 -21.45 6.80
CA GLU A 41 -11.69 -22.51 5.93
C GLU A 41 -10.73 -22.78 4.77
N PRO A 42 -10.00 -23.91 4.76
CA PRO A 42 -9.00 -24.21 3.72
C PRO A 42 -9.56 -24.21 2.29
N ARG A 43 -10.81 -24.66 2.11
CA ARG A 43 -11.48 -24.66 0.81
C ARG A 43 -11.74 -23.25 0.28
N ARG A 44 -12.17 -22.34 1.16
CA ARG A 44 -12.37 -20.92 0.81
C ARG A 44 -11.03 -20.22 0.56
N SER A 45 -10.01 -20.56 1.34
CA SER A 45 -8.64 -20.09 1.12
C SER A 45 -8.13 -20.45 -0.28
N ALA A 46 -8.28 -21.73 -0.68
CA ALA A 46 -7.90 -22.20 -2.00
C ALA A 46 -8.68 -21.52 -3.13
N LEU A 47 -9.98 -21.27 -2.93
CA LEU A 47 -10.80 -20.52 -3.89
C LEU A 47 -10.30 -19.08 -4.03
N VAL A 48 -10.03 -18.37 -2.93
CA VAL A 48 -9.48 -17.01 -2.96
C VAL A 48 -8.13 -16.98 -3.68
N ALA A 49 -7.22 -17.90 -3.38
CA ALA A 49 -5.92 -17.98 -4.05
C ALA A 49 -6.07 -18.19 -5.57
N SER A 50 -7.01 -19.05 -5.99
CA SER A 50 -7.29 -19.31 -7.41
C SER A 50 -7.87 -18.07 -8.11
N LEU A 51 -8.78 -17.35 -7.46
CA LEU A 51 -9.35 -16.10 -7.98
C LEU A 51 -8.29 -15.00 -8.09
N VAL A 52 -7.36 -14.92 -7.14
CA VAL A 52 -6.26 -13.95 -7.17
C VAL A 52 -5.31 -14.26 -8.33
N GLU A 53 -4.92 -15.53 -8.51
CA GLU A 53 -4.09 -15.95 -9.62
C GLU A 53 -4.75 -15.64 -10.97
N LEU A 54 -6.05 -15.93 -11.11
CA LEU A 54 -6.82 -15.59 -12.31
C LEU A 54 -6.82 -14.07 -12.56
N ALA A 55 -7.12 -13.28 -11.53
CA ALA A 55 -7.17 -11.83 -11.65
C ALA A 55 -5.80 -11.24 -12.05
N HIS A 56 -4.69 -11.76 -11.51
CA HIS A 56 -3.34 -11.35 -11.92
C HIS A 56 -3.08 -11.62 -13.40
N ARG A 57 -3.50 -12.79 -13.92
CA ARG A 57 -3.37 -13.12 -15.35
C ARG A 57 -4.23 -12.24 -16.26
N LEU A 58 -5.34 -11.75 -15.74
CA LEU A 58 -6.25 -10.83 -16.41
C LEU A 58 -5.93 -9.36 -16.13
N GLU A 59 -4.79 -9.08 -15.49
CA GLU A 59 -4.34 -7.72 -15.11
C GLU A 59 -5.40 -6.93 -14.30
N THR A 60 -6.21 -7.65 -13.53
CA THR A 60 -7.30 -7.13 -12.73
C THR A 60 -6.89 -7.03 -11.26
N HIS A 61 -7.19 -5.90 -10.61
CA HIS A 61 -6.88 -5.74 -9.18
C HIS A 61 -7.87 -6.51 -8.32
N VAL A 62 -7.41 -7.16 -7.24
CA VAL A 62 -8.32 -7.82 -6.29
C VAL A 62 -8.50 -6.99 -5.02
N GLN A 63 -9.76 -6.82 -4.63
CA GLN A 63 -10.18 -6.17 -3.40
C GLN A 63 -10.89 -7.14 -2.44
N ALA A 64 -10.44 -7.18 -1.19
CA ALA A 64 -11.12 -7.90 -0.12
C ALA A 64 -11.81 -6.94 0.87
N PRO A 65 -13.15 -6.93 0.92
CA PRO A 65 -13.90 -6.11 1.87
C PRO A 65 -14.17 -6.83 3.21
N GLY A 66 -14.52 -6.04 4.23
CA GLY A 66 -15.04 -6.54 5.50
C GLY A 66 -13.98 -7.02 6.49
N MET A 67 -12.72 -6.59 6.34
CA MET A 67 -11.62 -7.04 7.21
C MET A 67 -11.75 -6.47 8.63
N THR A 68 -11.89 -7.35 9.63
CA THR A 68 -12.06 -6.97 11.04
C THR A 68 -10.84 -7.29 11.90
N GLY A 69 -9.88 -8.08 11.40
CA GLY A 69 -8.69 -8.46 12.16
C GLY A 69 -7.38 -8.37 11.35
N ARG A 70 -6.27 -8.16 12.05
CA ARG A 70 -4.91 -8.13 11.49
C ARG A 70 -4.56 -9.44 10.76
N GLU A 71 -4.89 -10.58 11.35
CA GLU A 71 -4.57 -11.90 10.78
C GLU A 71 -5.27 -12.12 9.43
N GLN A 72 -6.52 -11.66 9.29
CA GLN A 72 -7.25 -11.73 8.03
C GLN A 72 -6.55 -10.92 6.93
N ILE A 73 -6.08 -9.70 7.25
CA ILE A 73 -5.37 -8.85 6.29
C ILE A 73 -4.06 -9.50 5.87
N LEU A 74 -3.29 -10.04 6.84
CA LEU A 74 -2.02 -10.70 6.54
C LEU A 74 -2.21 -11.96 5.68
N HIS A 75 -3.20 -12.79 6.01
CA HIS A 75 -3.55 -13.98 5.24
C HIS A 75 -3.93 -13.65 3.79
N LEU A 76 -4.79 -12.64 3.58
CA LEU A 76 -5.19 -12.24 2.23
C LEU A 76 -4.03 -11.57 1.46
N ARG A 77 -3.15 -10.84 2.15
CA ARG A 77 -1.93 -10.31 1.56
C ARG A 77 -1.01 -11.42 1.06
N GLU A 78 -0.84 -12.48 1.85
CA GLU A 78 -0.08 -13.68 1.46
C GLU A 78 -0.72 -14.41 0.29
N ALA A 79 -2.05 -14.47 0.24
CA ALA A 79 -2.80 -15.01 -0.90
C ALA A 79 -2.70 -14.13 -2.17
N GLY A 80 -2.06 -12.96 -2.11
CA GLY A 80 -1.82 -12.08 -3.24
C GLY A 80 -2.78 -10.88 -3.35
N VAL A 81 -3.75 -10.73 -2.45
CA VAL A 81 -4.64 -9.57 -2.44
C VAL A 81 -3.84 -8.30 -2.09
N ARG A 82 -4.09 -7.21 -2.82
CA ARG A 82 -3.38 -5.92 -2.62
C ARG A 82 -4.27 -4.79 -2.14
N LEU A 83 -5.59 -4.93 -2.28
CA LEU A 83 -6.56 -3.96 -1.80
C LEU A 83 -7.43 -4.60 -0.72
N VAL A 84 -7.43 -4.01 0.47
CA VAL A 84 -8.24 -4.46 1.61
C VAL A 84 -9.06 -3.30 2.15
N GLN A 85 -10.27 -3.59 2.61
CA GLN A 85 -11.16 -2.59 3.20
C GLN A 85 -11.83 -3.19 4.45
N GLY A 86 -11.85 -2.44 5.55
CA GLY A 86 -12.61 -2.82 6.73
C GLY A 86 -12.21 -2.07 7.99
N PRO A 87 -12.96 -2.28 9.09
CA PRO A 87 -12.72 -1.61 10.38
C PRO A 87 -11.33 -1.88 10.97
N ALA A 88 -10.65 -2.96 10.56
CA ALA A 88 -9.27 -3.22 10.98
C ALA A 88 -8.25 -2.19 10.47
N LEU A 89 -8.56 -1.48 9.38
CA LEU A 89 -7.73 -0.40 8.85
C LEU A 89 -8.22 0.95 9.37
N ALA A 90 -9.49 1.23 9.13
CA ALA A 90 -10.14 2.48 9.50
C ALA A 90 -11.55 2.18 10.02
N PRO A 91 -11.89 2.58 11.26
CA PRO A 91 -13.24 2.42 11.80
C PRO A 91 -14.24 3.30 11.04
N ARG A 92 -15.54 3.09 11.28
CA ARG A 92 -16.62 3.75 10.50
C ARG A 92 -16.67 5.26 10.69
N ASP A 93 -16.18 5.75 11.82
CA ASP A 93 -16.09 7.15 12.23
C ASP A 93 -14.73 7.78 11.88
N TRP A 94 -13.86 7.06 11.16
CA TRP A 94 -12.59 7.60 10.70
C TRP A 94 -12.79 8.81 9.77
N VAL A 95 -11.98 9.85 9.99
CA VAL A 95 -11.94 11.05 9.14
C VAL A 95 -10.51 11.32 8.65
N PRO A 96 -10.35 12.01 7.50
CA PRO A 96 -9.03 12.41 7.01
C PRO A 96 -8.21 13.12 8.09
N GLY A 97 -6.95 12.70 8.26
CA GLY A 97 -6.04 13.19 9.31
C GLY A 97 -5.96 12.28 10.53
N MET A 98 -6.87 11.31 10.69
CA MET A 98 -6.73 10.27 11.70
C MET A 98 -5.73 9.18 11.25
N PRO A 99 -4.93 8.62 12.19
CA PRO A 99 -4.01 7.55 11.86
C PRO A 99 -4.76 6.29 11.39
N VAL A 100 -4.13 5.54 10.48
CA VAL A 100 -4.58 4.22 10.00
C VAL A 100 -3.50 3.22 10.41
N SER A 101 -3.90 2.09 10.99
CA SER A 101 -2.96 1.02 11.32
C SER A 101 -2.83 0.09 10.11
N ILE A 102 -1.65 0.06 9.50
CA ILE A 102 -1.35 -0.87 8.40
C ILE A 102 -0.63 -2.08 8.99
N PRO A 103 -1.23 -3.29 8.92
CA PRO A 103 -0.56 -4.48 9.42
C PRO A 103 0.61 -4.82 8.51
N VAL A 104 1.82 -4.71 9.05
CA VAL A 104 3.03 -5.20 8.40
C VAL A 104 3.21 -6.67 8.76
N ALA A 105 3.46 -7.50 7.75
CA ALA A 105 3.88 -8.88 7.95
C ALA A 105 5.21 -8.86 8.70
N ALA A 106 5.40 -9.74 9.68
CA ALA A 106 6.72 -9.94 10.25
C ALA A 106 7.70 -10.21 9.09
N GLU A 107 8.90 -9.63 9.15
CA GLU A 107 9.93 -9.86 8.15
C GLU A 107 10.01 -11.37 7.88
N ARG A 108 9.68 -11.79 6.64
CA ARG A 108 10.10 -13.11 6.20
C ARG A 108 11.62 -13.14 6.43
N PRO A 109 12.20 -14.22 6.98
CA PRO A 109 13.64 -14.36 6.96
C PRO A 109 14.08 -14.07 5.53
N GLU A 110 14.91 -13.05 5.36
CA GLU A 110 15.42 -12.66 4.04
C GLU A 110 15.84 -13.95 3.31
N PRO A 111 15.47 -14.14 2.02
CA PRO A 111 16.12 -15.17 1.24
C PRO A 111 17.63 -14.99 1.43
N ALA A 112 18.36 -16.10 1.66
CA ALA A 112 19.77 -16.10 2.02
C ALA A 112 20.51 -14.99 1.26
N ARG A 113 21.06 -14.03 2.01
CA ARG A 113 21.63 -12.79 1.47
C ARG A 113 22.49 -13.11 0.26
N PRO A 114 22.23 -12.53 -0.92
CA PRO A 114 23.20 -12.56 -1.99
C PRO A 114 24.52 -11.95 -1.50
N ASP A 115 25.62 -12.54 -1.93
CA ASP A 115 27.00 -12.22 -1.56
C ASP A 115 27.23 -10.70 -1.49
N PRO A 116 27.82 -10.13 -0.42
CA PRO A 116 28.07 -8.68 -0.26
C PRO A 116 28.92 -8.01 -1.36
N GLY A 117 29.28 -8.72 -2.43
CA GLY A 117 30.08 -8.26 -3.55
C GLY A 117 29.32 -7.76 -4.77
N LEU A 118 27.98 -7.79 -4.80
CA LEU A 118 27.21 -7.35 -5.96
C LEU A 118 26.32 -6.14 -5.63
N GLU A 119 26.87 -4.98 -5.99
CA GLU A 119 26.24 -3.67 -6.15
C GLU A 119 25.88 -2.89 -4.87
N PRO A 120 26.08 -1.55 -4.87
CA PRO A 120 25.69 -0.71 -3.75
C PRO A 120 24.18 -0.76 -3.53
N ARG A 121 23.76 -0.95 -2.29
CA ARG A 121 22.35 -1.06 -1.94
C ARG A 121 21.61 0.24 -2.20
N VAL A 122 20.31 0.19 -2.50
CA VAL A 122 19.47 1.40 -2.57
C VAL A 122 19.53 2.22 -1.26
N SER A 123 19.67 1.54 -0.12
CA SER A 123 19.86 2.19 1.19
C SER A 123 21.20 2.92 1.33
N GLU A 124 22.22 2.58 0.54
CA GLU A 124 23.48 3.32 0.50
C GLU A 124 23.36 4.62 -0.28
N PHE A 125 22.29 4.79 -1.07
CA PHE A 125 21.94 6.04 -1.75
C PHE A 125 20.94 6.91 -0.98
N THR A 126 20.40 6.44 0.16
CA THR A 126 19.54 7.28 1.01
C THR A 126 20.38 8.18 1.90
N ILE A 127 20.23 9.50 1.70
CA ILE A 127 20.82 10.54 2.54
C ILE A 127 19.72 11.07 3.47
N PRO A 128 19.99 11.31 4.77
CA PRO A 128 19.04 11.97 5.66
C PRO A 128 18.53 13.28 5.06
N ALA A 129 17.22 13.51 5.15
CA ALA A 129 16.63 14.77 4.69
C ALA A 129 17.19 15.93 5.52
N VAL A 130 17.60 17.00 4.85
CA VAL A 130 18.00 18.25 5.53
C VAL A 130 16.75 18.95 6.01
N THR A 131 16.70 19.26 7.31
CA THR A 131 15.54 19.89 7.94
C THR A 131 15.87 21.28 8.49
N LEU A 132 14.89 22.17 8.44
CA LEU A 132 14.92 23.48 9.11
C LEU A 132 13.61 23.73 9.88
N PRO A 133 13.61 24.57 10.92
CA PRO A 133 12.36 24.98 11.58
C PRO A 133 11.40 25.64 10.59
N GLN A 134 10.09 25.49 10.79
CA GLN A 134 9.05 26.16 10.00
C GLN A 134 9.16 27.70 10.02
N THR A 135 9.86 28.25 11.01
CA THR A 135 10.13 29.69 11.15
C THR A 135 11.37 30.14 10.41
N ALA A 136 12.09 29.24 9.73
CA ALA A 136 13.28 29.57 8.96
C ALA A 136 12.94 30.54 7.83
N THR A 137 13.80 31.52 7.66
CA THR A 137 13.69 32.54 6.62
C THR A 137 14.13 31.99 5.25
N ALA A 138 13.69 32.63 4.18
CA ALA A 138 14.10 32.25 2.82
C ALA A 138 15.62 32.30 2.62
N ASP A 139 16.31 33.22 3.29
CA ASP A 139 17.76 33.38 3.22
C ASP A 139 18.51 32.20 3.89
N GLU A 140 18.01 31.75 5.03
CA GLU A 140 18.53 30.56 5.73
C GLU A 140 18.34 29.29 4.89
N VAL A 141 17.16 29.13 4.27
CA VAL A 141 16.87 28.01 3.36
C VAL A 141 17.80 28.04 2.14
N LEU A 142 17.97 29.21 1.53
CA LEU A 142 18.86 29.39 0.37
C LEU A 142 20.32 29.10 0.72
N THR A 143 20.76 29.53 1.91
CA THR A 143 22.11 29.25 2.42
C THR A 143 22.36 27.75 2.55
N VAL A 144 21.41 27.01 3.14
CA VAL A 144 21.50 25.55 3.29
C VAL A 144 21.51 24.85 1.94
N LEU A 145 20.62 25.24 1.02
CA LEU A 145 20.62 24.68 -0.33
C LEU A 145 21.95 24.95 -1.05
N ASN A 146 22.57 26.11 -0.86
CA ASN A 146 23.83 26.45 -1.53
C ASN A 146 25.08 25.85 -0.86
N ALA A 147 25.00 25.43 0.41
CA ALA A 147 26.13 24.87 1.14
C ALA A 147 26.55 23.49 0.60
N GLU A 148 25.61 22.67 0.16
CA GLU A 148 25.87 21.32 -0.36
C GLU A 148 25.15 21.06 -1.69
N ALA A 149 25.91 20.78 -2.75
CA ALA A 149 25.36 20.53 -4.09
C ALA A 149 24.44 19.30 -4.17
N GLY A 150 24.52 18.38 -3.19
CA GLY A 150 23.65 17.20 -3.10
C GLY A 150 22.27 17.48 -2.49
N VAL A 151 22.08 18.63 -1.84
CA VAL A 151 20.81 18.99 -1.22
C VAL A 151 19.91 19.63 -2.26
N THR A 152 18.93 18.86 -2.73
CA THR A 152 17.95 19.30 -3.72
C THR A 152 16.69 19.88 -3.09
N SER A 153 16.43 19.56 -1.82
CA SER A 153 15.24 19.98 -1.09
C SER A 153 15.52 20.13 0.42
N VAL A 154 14.84 21.06 1.07
CA VAL A 154 14.81 21.20 2.55
C VAL A 154 13.41 20.94 3.06
N VAL A 155 13.28 20.15 4.13
CA VAL A 155 12.00 19.88 4.79
C VAL A 155 11.83 20.84 5.98
N LEU A 156 10.76 21.64 5.97
CA LEU A 156 10.42 22.50 7.10
C LEU A 156 9.61 21.72 8.13
N VAL A 157 10.05 21.75 9.39
CA VAL A 157 9.46 20.96 10.50
C VAL A 157 8.93 21.84 11.63
N ASP A 158 7.94 21.31 12.37
CA ASP A 158 7.44 21.93 13.60
C ASP A 158 8.33 21.66 14.83
N ASP A 159 7.95 22.19 15.99
CA ASP A 159 8.67 22.01 17.26
C ASP A 159 8.73 20.54 17.72
N ARG A 160 7.91 19.66 17.14
CA ARG A 160 7.88 18.21 17.41
C ARG A 160 8.57 17.40 16.31
N GLN A 161 9.36 18.04 15.44
CA GLN A 161 10.06 17.41 14.31
C GLN A 161 9.11 16.74 13.31
N ARG A 162 7.87 17.25 13.18
CA ARG A 162 6.93 16.78 12.16
C ARG A 162 7.08 17.62 10.89
N PRO A 163 7.14 16.99 9.70
CA PRO A 163 7.24 17.72 8.44
C PRO A 163 5.94 18.48 8.15
N LEU A 164 6.07 19.75 7.78
CA LEU A 164 4.96 20.62 7.42
C LEU A 164 4.94 20.95 5.92
N CYS A 165 6.10 21.28 5.36
CA CYS A 165 6.26 21.52 3.93
C CYS A 165 7.69 21.26 3.46
N THR A 166 7.88 21.28 2.15
CA THR A 166 9.17 21.08 1.48
C THR A 166 9.46 22.27 0.57
N VAL A 167 10.72 22.69 0.53
CA VAL A 167 11.21 23.72 -0.38
C VAL A 167 12.24 23.07 -1.29
N ASP A 168 11.97 23.09 -2.59
CA ASP A 168 12.83 22.49 -3.60
C ASP A 168 13.72 23.55 -4.22
N ARG A 169 14.96 23.20 -4.59
CA ARG A 169 15.88 24.13 -5.25
C ARG A 169 15.32 24.74 -6.55
N THR A 170 14.36 24.06 -7.19
CA THR A 170 13.79 24.45 -8.48
C THR A 170 12.42 25.13 -8.38
N ARG A 171 11.84 25.28 -7.18
CA ARG A 171 10.50 25.83 -6.96
C ARG A 171 10.45 26.69 -5.70
#